data_AF-A0A2H9NAT7-F1
#
_entry.id   AF-A0A2H9NAT7-F1
#
_cell.length_a   1.000
_cell.length_b   1.000
_cell.length_c   1.000
_cell.angle_alpha   90.00
_cell.angle_beta   90.00
_cell.angle_gamma   90.00
#
_symmetry.space_group_name_H-M   'P 1'
#
loop_
_entity.id
_entity.type
_entity.pdbx_description
1 polymer ?
#
loop_
_entity_poly.entity_id
_entity_poly.type
_entity_poly.pdbx_seq_one_letter_code
_entity_poly.pdbx_strand_id
1 'polypeptide(L)'
;INLSGPMANIVLALISLLLYPLSNDFFQLMLNVNIYMALFALIPIPPLDGSKVFWWNRLVWLISFIIALFMFFMARTVLFSIIGIILLVIVTFVLWEKMF
;
A
#
# COMPACT_ATOMS: atom_id res chain seq x y z
N ILE A 1 -4.26 -18.72 -3.41
CA ILE A 1 -3.75 -17.46 -2.83
C ILE A 1 -4.62 -16.35 -3.38
N ASN A 2 -5.43 -15.67 -2.55
CA ASN A 2 -6.25 -14.55 -3.01
C ASN A 2 -5.41 -13.27 -2.95
N LEU A 3 -4.61 -13.01 -3.98
CA LEU A 3 -3.93 -11.72 -4.17
C LEU A 3 -4.88 -10.64 -4.72
N SER A 4 -6.10 -11.02 -5.10
CA SER A 4 -7.04 -10.18 -5.84
C SER A 4 -7.54 -8.98 -5.04
N GLY A 5 -7.68 -9.08 -3.71
CA GLY A 5 -8.12 -7.99 -2.86
C GLY A 5 -7.14 -6.81 -2.83
N PRO A 6 -5.89 -7.01 -2.36
CA PRO A 6 -4.87 -5.97 -2.39
C PRO A 6 -4.63 -5.37 -3.77
N MET A 7 -4.54 -6.21 -4.81
CA MET A 7 -4.29 -5.73 -6.17
C MET A 7 -5.46 -4.92 -6.73
N ALA A 8 -6.71 -5.35 -6.50
CA ALA A 8 -7.88 -4.59 -6.93
C ALA A 8 -7.91 -3.19 -6.31
N ASN A 9 -7.58 -3.08 -5.02
CA ASN A 9 -7.52 -1.79 -4.33
C ASN A 9 -6.38 -0.89 -4.86
N ILE A 10 -5.21 -1.45 -5.18
CA ILE A 10 -4.12 -0.72 -5.83
C ILE A 10 -4.54 -0.21 -7.22
N VAL A 11 -5.21 -1.04 -8.02
CA VAL A 11 -5.70 -0.68 -9.36
C VAL A 11 -6.76 0.42 -9.28
N LEU A 12 -7.71 0.32 -8.34
CA LEU A 12 -8.75 1.33 -8.13
C LEU A 12 -8.16 2.66 -7.63
N ALA A 13 -7.13 2.61 -6.80
CA ALA A 13 -6.38 3.81 -6.40
C ALA A 13 -5.70 4.49 -7.60
N LEU A 14 -5.06 3.72 -8.50
CA LEU A 14 -4.47 4.25 -9.73
C LEU A 14 -5.50 4.90 -10.65
N ILE A 15 -6.64 4.24 -10.86
CA ILE A 15 -7.73 4.78 -11.69
C ILE A 15 -8.25 6.08 -11.07
N SER A 16 -8.40 6.13 -9.75
CA SER A 16 -8.84 7.33 -9.05
C SER A 16 -7.85 8.49 -9.18
N LEU A 17 -6.55 8.20 -9.16
CA LEU A 17 -5.50 9.21 -9.39
C LEU A 17 -5.55 9.78 -10.81
N LEU A 18 -5.75 8.92 -11.82
CA LEU A 18 -5.86 9.34 -13.23
C LEU A 18 -7.10 10.19 -13.50
N LEU A 19 -8.21 9.88 -12.83
CA LEU A 19 -9.49 10.57 -13.01
C LEU A 19 -9.67 11.77 -12.06
N TYR A 20 -8.73 12.00 -11.15
CA TYR A 20 -8.71 13.14 -10.22
C TYR A 20 -9.04 14.51 -10.85
N PRO A 21 -8.59 14.85 -12.08
CA PRO A 21 -8.92 16.12 -12.71
C PRO A 21 -10.40 16.29 -13.09
N LEU A 22 -11.18 15.21 -13.20
CA LEU A 22 -12.59 15.24 -13.64
C LEU A 22 -13.55 15.62 -12.51
N SER A 23 -13.30 15.13 -11.30
CA SER A 23 -14.08 15.48 -10.11
C SER A 23 -13.25 15.28 -8.85
N ASN A 24 -12.78 16.41 -8.32
CA ASN A 24 -11.73 16.40 -7.31
C ASN A 24 -12.15 15.66 -6.03
N ASP A 25 -13.33 15.98 -5.47
CA ASP A 25 -13.78 15.44 -4.19
C ASP A 25 -14.11 13.94 -4.25
N PHE A 26 -14.76 13.48 -5.32
CA PHE A 26 -15.17 12.08 -5.46
C PHE A 26 -13.98 11.16 -5.68
N PHE A 27 -13.08 11.54 -6.61
CA PHE A 27 -11.89 10.74 -6.89
C PHE A 27 -10.87 10.82 -5.76
N GLN A 28 -10.80 11.91 -5.00
CA GLN A 28 -10.00 11.96 -3.78
C GLN A 28 -10.53 11.02 -2.70
N LEU A 29 -11.86 10.93 -2.51
CA LEU A 29 -12.47 9.96 -1.59
C LEU A 29 -12.17 8.52 -2.03
N MET A 30 -12.40 8.20 -3.31
CA MET A 30 -12.13 6.89 -3.89
C MET A 30 -10.65 6.49 -3.76
N LEU A 31 -9.73 7.43 -4.05
CA LEU A 31 -8.29 7.24 -3.89
C LEU A 31 -7.95 6.88 -2.44
N ASN A 32 -8.43 7.67 -1.48
CA ASN A 32 -8.16 7.44 -0.06
C ASN A 32 -8.69 6.08 0.41
N VAL A 33 -9.96 5.76 0.14
CA VAL A 33 -10.59 4.51 0.60
C VAL A 33 -9.85 3.29 0.04
N ASN A 34 -9.53 3.31 -1.26
CA ASN A 34 -8.86 2.18 -1.91
C ASN A 34 -7.42 2.00 -1.41
N ILE A 35 -6.68 3.10 -1.21
CA ILE A 35 -5.34 3.00 -0.63
C ILE A 35 -5.38 2.44 0.79
N TYR A 36 -6.32 2.90 1.64
CA TYR A 36 -6.48 2.35 2.98
C TYR A 36 -6.79 0.85 2.93
N MET A 37 -7.71 0.43 2.07
CA MET A 37 -8.06 -0.98 1.89
C MET A 37 -6.87 -1.81 1.37
N ALA A 38 -6.04 -1.27 0.46
CA ALA A 38 -4.83 -1.92 -0.02
C ALA A 38 -3.80 -2.11 1.10
N LEU A 39 -3.56 -1.06 1.90
CA LEU A 39 -2.64 -1.11 3.03
C LEU A 39 -3.09 -2.11 4.09
N PHE A 40 -4.35 -2.04 4.53
CA PHE A 40 -4.91 -3.00 5.51
C PHE A 40 -4.84 -4.42 4.98
N ALA A 41 -5.17 -4.65 3.71
CA ALA A 41 -5.13 -5.98 3.14
C ALA A 41 -3.71 -6.57 3.06
N LEU A 42 -2.67 -5.74 3.02
CA LEU A 42 -1.27 -6.17 2.99
C LEU A 42 -0.62 -6.28 4.37
N ILE A 43 -1.27 -5.90 5.49
CA ILE A 43 -0.69 -6.10 6.82
C ILE A 43 -0.48 -7.62 7.06
N PRO A 44 0.70 -8.06 7.56
CA PRO A 44 1.03 -9.47 7.70
C PRO A 44 0.45 -10.07 8.98
N ILE A 45 -0.85 -9.83 9.23
CA ILE A 45 -1.59 -10.30 10.42
C ILE A 45 -2.77 -11.17 9.94
N PRO A 46 -2.88 -12.45 10.34
CA PRO A 46 -4.06 -13.25 10.03
C PRO A 46 -5.34 -12.60 10.62
N PRO A 47 -6.48 -12.59 9.90
CA PRO A 47 -6.81 -13.32 8.67
C PRO A 47 -6.52 -12.56 7.35
N LEU A 48 -5.82 -11.43 7.40
CA LEU A 48 -5.61 -10.54 6.25
C LEU A 48 -4.79 -11.22 5.14
N ASP A 49 -5.04 -10.86 3.88
CA ASP A 49 -4.39 -11.50 2.73
C ASP A 49 -2.86 -11.33 2.73
N GLY A 50 -2.37 -10.22 3.27
CA GLY A 50 -0.95 -9.92 3.45
C GLY A 50 -0.22 -10.98 4.27
N SER A 51 -0.89 -11.61 5.24
CA SER A 51 -0.30 -12.72 5.99
C SER A 51 0.04 -13.91 5.09
N LYS A 52 -0.85 -14.28 4.17
CA LYS A 52 -0.64 -15.39 3.22
C LYS A 52 0.48 -15.06 2.23
N VAL A 53 0.53 -13.81 1.74
CA VAL A 53 1.59 -13.37 0.82
C VAL A 53 2.94 -13.33 1.53
N PHE A 54 2.97 -12.87 2.79
CA PHE A 54 4.18 -12.85 3.61
C PHE A 54 4.74 -14.25 3.82
N TRP A 55 3.90 -15.23 4.16
CA TRP A 55 4.32 -16.62 4.34
C TRP A 55 4.70 -17.32 3.02
N TRP A 56 4.10 -16.94 1.90
CA TRP A 56 4.43 -17.49 0.58
C TRP A 56 5.73 -16.93 0.03
N ASN A 57 5.87 -15.60 0.00
CA ASN A 57 7.07 -14.92 -0.49
C ASN A 57 7.20 -13.54 0.15
N ARG A 58 8.13 -13.44 1.11
CA ARG A 58 8.42 -12.20 1.86
C ARG A 58 8.85 -11.05 0.96
N LEU A 59 9.59 -11.31 -0.13
CA LEU A 59 10.00 -10.28 -1.09
C LEU A 59 8.80 -9.73 -1.86
N VAL A 60 7.92 -10.60 -2.36
CA VAL A 60 6.71 -10.16 -3.09
C VAL A 60 5.80 -9.36 -2.17
N TRP A 61 5.60 -9.81 -0.94
CA TRP A 61 4.85 -9.07 0.07
C TRP A 61 5.44 -7.67 0.30
N LEU A 62 6.76 -7.60 0.51
CA LEU A 62 7.47 -6.35 0.80
C LEU A 62 7.35 -5.36 -0.36
N ILE A 63 7.55 -5.81 -1.61
CA ILE A 63 7.39 -4.97 -2.81
C ILE A 63 5.95 -4.44 -2.90
N SER A 64 4.95 -5.32 -2.71
CA SER A 64 3.53 -4.96 -2.78
C SER A 64 3.17 -3.91 -1.72
N PHE A 65 3.68 -4.09 -0.49
CA PHE A 65 3.45 -3.19 0.63
C PHE A 65 4.10 -1.82 0.43
N ILE A 66 5.32 -1.79 -0.12
CA ILE A 66 6.02 -0.55 -0.50
C ILE A 66 5.21 0.24 -1.54
N ILE A 67 4.68 -0.44 -2.57
CA ILE A 67 3.86 0.21 -3.61
C ILE A 67 2.62 0.85 -3.00
N ALA A 68 1.91 0.12 -2.13
CA ALA A 68 0.72 0.65 -1.45
C ALA A 68 1.05 1.84 -0.53
N LEU A 69 2.18 1.80 0.19
CA LEU A 69 2.65 2.92 1.01
C LEU A 69 3.02 4.13 0.17
N PHE A 70 3.76 3.93 -0.93
CA PHE A 70 4.10 5.01 -1.85
C PHE A 70 2.86 5.74 -2.38
N MET A 71 1.83 4.99 -2.77
CA MET A 71 0.54 5.55 -3.19
C MET A 71 -0.14 6.36 -2.10
N PHE A 72 -0.16 5.84 -0.86
CA PHE A 72 -0.71 6.54 0.30
C PHE A 72 -0.06 7.90 0.54
N PHE A 73 1.25 7.95 0.39
CA PHE A 73 2.01 9.17 0.56
C PHE A 73 1.80 10.17 -0.56
N MET A 74 1.66 9.71 -1.80
CA MET A 74 1.36 10.57 -2.94
C MET A 74 -0.04 11.21 -2.82
N ALA A 75 -1.01 10.50 -2.22
CA ALA A 75 -2.39 10.96 -2.11
C ALA A 75 -2.66 12.03 -1.02
N ARG A 76 -1.80 12.16 0.01
CA ARG A 76 -2.08 12.97 1.22
C ARG A 76 -1.50 14.37 1.22
N THR A 77 -0.21 14.55 0.97
CA THR A 77 0.56 15.82 0.83
C THR A 77 2.06 15.51 0.97
N VAL A 78 2.93 16.33 0.34
CA VAL A 78 4.39 16.12 0.27
C VAL A 78 5.05 15.88 1.64
N LEU A 79 4.57 16.55 2.69
CA LEU A 79 5.14 16.49 4.04
C LEU A 79 4.92 15.11 4.69
N PHE A 80 3.72 14.54 4.53
CA PHE A 80 3.45 13.17 4.96
C PHE A 80 4.22 12.16 4.11
N SER A 81 4.50 12.47 2.84
CA SER A 81 5.29 11.60 1.97
C SER A 81 6.72 11.39 2.48
N ILE A 82 7.35 12.44 3.00
CA ILE A 82 8.72 12.36 3.54
C ILE A 82 8.77 11.46 4.79
N ILE A 83 7.84 11.66 5.73
CA ILE A 83 7.71 10.84 6.95
C ILE A 83 7.48 9.37 6.57
N GLY A 84 6.68 9.16 5.54
CA GLY A 84 6.38 7.85 4.99
C GLY A 84 7.55 7.10 4.41
N ILE A 85 8.36 7.79 3.60
CA ILE A 85 9.58 7.24 3.02
C ILE A 85 10.57 6.87 4.13
N ILE A 86 10.68 7.69 5.17
CA ILE A 86 11.54 7.41 6.32
C ILE A 86 11.07 6.15 7.06
N LEU A 87 9.76 6.03 7.34
CA LEU A 87 9.20 4.83 7.96
C LEU A 87 9.40 3.58 7.10
N LEU A 88 9.25 3.70 5.78
CA LEU A 88 9.50 2.62 4.84
C LEU A 88 10.94 2.13 4.91
N VAL A 89 11.92 3.05 4.88
CA VAL A 89 13.34 2.72 4.97
C VAL A 89 13.66 2.04 6.30
N ILE A 90 13.06 2.50 7.40
CA ILE A 90 13.25 1.87 8.72
C ILE A 90 12.66 0.46 8.74
N VAL A 91 11.44 0.29 8.23
CA VAL A 91 10.76 -1.02 8.23
C VAL A 91 11.51 -2.01 7.34
N THR A 92 11.96 -1.61 6.14
CA THR A 92 12.74 -2.50 5.27
C THR A 92 14.08 -2.87 5.88
N PHE A 93 14.75 -1.93 6.55
CA PHE A 93 16.00 -2.19 7.26
C PHE A 93 15.81 -3.17 8.44
N VAL A 94 14.78 -2.96 9.26
CA VAL A 94 14.45 -3.85 10.39
C VAL A 94 14.07 -5.25 9.91
N LEU A 95 13.34 -5.36 8.80
CA LEU A 95 12.98 -6.65 8.21
C LEU A 95 14.18 -7.36 7.58
N TRP A 96 15.12 -6.61 6.99
CA TRP A 96 16.37 -7.14 6.45
C TRP A 96 17.24 -7.77 7.55
N GLU A 97 17.41 -7.08 8.69
CA GLU A 97 18.16 -7.62 9.84
C GLU A 97 17.54 -8.87 10.46
N LYS A 98 16.23 -9.09 10.31
CA LYS A 98 15.58 -10.29 10.84
C LYS A 98 15.63 -11.48 9.89
N MET A 99 16.08 -11.27 8.66
CA MET A 99 16.06 -12.27 7.59
C MET A 99 17.45 -12.86 7.29
N PHE A 100 18.51 -12.26 7.85
CA PHE A 100 19.90 -12.72 7.87
C PHE A 100 20.40 -12.84 9.31
#